data_AF-A0AB34IMQ9-F1
#
_entry.id   AF-A0AB34IMQ9-F1
#
_cell.length_a   1.000
_cell.length_b   1.000
_cell.length_c   1.000
_cell.angle_alpha   90.00
_cell.angle_beta   90.00
_cell.angle_gamma   90.00
#
_symmetry.space_group_name_H-M   'P 1'
#
loop_
_entity.id
_entity.type
_entity.pdbx_description
1 polymer ?
#
loop_
_entity_poly.entity_id
_entity_poly.type
_entity_poly.pdbx_seq_one_letter_code
_entity_poly.pdbx_strand_id
1 'polypeptide(L)'
;MGKVRQWKRPQQARGSTSIVIGKERASWDQKLQKRAERSAVLAAQAKLDEEIRTQKRAEREQRLEKEKKKEENKAKGQQYQVISNTSKLKKMSKKQLKMIKKADTTGVKPNHPSMAEDVARDASDAGLRVVWVTAPAWTFDALRAASRLPMGTDDAEWRP
;
A
#
# COMPACT_ATOMS: atom_id res chain seq x y z
N MET A 1 24.33 -38.91 26.17
CA MET A 1 24.18 -38.21 27.47
C MET A 1 23.99 -36.72 27.22
N GLY A 2 22.80 -36.17 27.52
CA GLY A 2 22.48 -34.76 27.26
C GLY A 2 23.11 -33.79 28.25
N LYS A 3 23.41 -32.55 27.83
CA LYS A 3 23.98 -31.51 28.71
C LYS A 3 23.03 -31.23 29.89
N VAL A 4 23.53 -31.37 31.12
CA VAL A 4 22.76 -31.10 32.35
C VAL A 4 22.45 -29.60 32.46
N ARG A 5 21.17 -29.27 32.74
CA ARG A 5 20.68 -27.90 32.94
C ARG A 5 21.46 -27.22 34.08
N GLN A 6 21.80 -25.94 33.93
CA GLN A 6 22.70 -25.22 34.83
C GLN A 6 22.31 -25.30 36.31
N TRP A 7 21.01 -25.23 36.63
CA TRP A 7 20.50 -25.32 38.01
C TRP A 7 20.49 -26.74 38.61
N LYS A 8 20.68 -27.77 37.78
CA LYS A 8 20.84 -29.17 38.21
C LYS A 8 22.31 -29.54 38.39
N ARG A 9 23.25 -28.63 38.12
CA ARG A 9 24.67 -28.88 38.33
C ARG A 9 24.95 -28.85 39.83
N PRO A 10 25.61 -29.88 40.40
CA PRO A 10 26.05 -29.82 41.78
C PRO A 10 27.03 -28.65 41.95
N GLN A 11 26.88 -27.90 43.03
CA GLN A 11 27.74 -26.77 43.34
C GLN A 11 29.16 -27.29 43.66
N GLN A 12 30.11 -27.03 42.75
CA GLN A 12 31.48 -27.58 42.85
C GLN A 12 32.36 -26.90 43.91
N ALA A 13 32.01 -25.68 44.34
CA ALA A 13 32.74 -24.94 45.36
C ALA A 13 31.78 -24.33 46.39
N ARG A 14 32.15 -24.40 47.67
CA ARG A 14 31.44 -23.67 48.73
C ARG A 14 31.61 -22.17 48.49
N GLY A 15 30.53 -21.39 48.63
CA GLY A 15 30.59 -19.93 48.51
C GLY A 15 31.56 -19.26 49.49
N SER A 16 31.92 -19.96 50.58
CA SER A 16 32.96 -19.54 51.53
C SER A 16 34.39 -19.63 50.98
N THR A 17 34.62 -20.33 49.87
CA THR A 17 35.93 -20.47 49.22
C THR A 17 36.18 -19.35 48.19
N SER A 18 35.14 -18.61 47.78
CA SER A 18 35.33 -17.47 46.89
C SER A 18 35.80 -16.26 47.68
N ILE A 19 37.07 -15.89 47.49
CA ILE A 19 37.60 -14.60 47.97
C ILE A 19 37.02 -13.52 47.07
N VAL A 20 36.13 -12.70 47.63
CA VAL A 20 35.65 -11.49 46.94
C VAL A 20 36.78 -10.47 46.96
N ILE A 21 37.59 -10.46 45.90
CA ILE A 21 38.58 -9.40 45.71
C ILE A 21 37.78 -8.12 45.47
N GLY A 22 37.87 -7.18 46.42
CA GLY A 22 37.28 -5.86 46.28
C GLY A 22 37.83 -5.18 45.05
N LYS A 23 36.97 -4.64 44.18
CA LYS A 23 37.42 -3.88 43.02
C LYS A 23 38.22 -2.67 43.51
N GLU A 24 39.39 -2.44 42.94
CA GLU A 24 40.16 -1.23 43.23
C GLU A 24 39.30 0.00 42.96
N ARG A 25 39.36 0.97 43.88
CA ARG A 25 38.64 2.23 43.72
C ARG A 25 39.28 2.97 42.55
N ALA A 26 38.56 3.00 41.43
CA ALA A 26 38.97 3.76 40.26
C ALA A 26 39.32 5.20 40.65
N SER A 27 40.45 5.70 40.11
CA SER A 27 40.86 7.08 40.29
C SER A 27 39.79 8.04 39.74
N TRP A 28 39.85 9.30 40.15
CA TRP A 28 38.89 10.30 39.68
C TRP A 28 38.93 10.47 38.16
N ASP A 29 40.12 10.45 37.56
CA ASP A 29 40.31 10.59 36.12
C ASP A 29 39.67 9.43 35.36
N GLN A 30 39.82 8.18 35.86
CA GLN A 30 39.16 7.02 35.27
C GLN A 30 37.62 7.12 35.34
N LYS A 31 37.08 7.76 36.38
CA LYS A 31 35.63 7.99 36.48
C LYS A 31 35.15 9.06 35.50
N LEU A 32 35.95 10.11 35.28
CA LEU A 32 35.66 11.14 34.29
C LEU A 32 35.70 10.57 32.87
N GLN A 33 36.71 9.77 32.53
CA GLN A 33 36.81 9.09 31.24
C GLN A 33 35.60 8.20 30.99
N LYS A 34 35.24 7.34 31.95
CA LYS A 34 34.04 6.48 31.85
C LYS A 34 32.75 7.26 31.70
N ARG A 35 32.64 8.43 32.34
CA ARG A 35 31.47 9.31 32.19
C ARG A 35 31.41 9.92 30.79
N ALA A 36 32.55 10.36 30.26
CA ALA A 36 32.66 10.89 28.91
C ALA A 36 32.29 9.82 27.87
N GLU A 37 32.89 8.63 27.96
CA GLU A 37 32.57 7.48 27.10
C GLU A 37 31.08 7.13 27.14
N ARG A 38 30.52 7.02 28.35
CA ARG A 38 29.08 6.75 28.53
C ARG A 38 28.22 7.83 27.89
N SER A 39 28.58 9.10 28.06
CA SER A 39 27.83 10.21 27.48
C SER A 39 27.87 10.19 25.94
N ALA A 40 29.02 9.85 25.35
CA ALA A 40 29.18 9.73 23.91
C ALA A 40 28.33 8.57 23.34
N VAL A 41 28.34 7.41 24.01
CA VAL A 41 27.53 6.25 23.61
C VAL A 41 26.03 6.57 23.70
N LEU A 42 25.59 7.21 24.78
CA LEU A 42 24.17 7.58 24.94
C LEU A 42 23.73 8.62 23.90
N ALA A 43 24.59 9.59 23.57
CA ALA A 43 24.30 10.56 22.51
C ALA A 43 24.18 9.89 21.13
N ALA A 44 25.05 8.91 20.84
CA ALA A 44 24.97 8.14 19.60
C ALA A 44 23.68 7.29 19.55
N GLN A 45 23.31 6.64 20.66
CA GLN A 45 22.08 5.87 20.76
C GLN A 45 20.84 6.75 20.55
N ALA A 46 20.81 7.93 21.17
CA ALA A 46 19.68 8.86 21.02
C ALA A 46 19.47 9.29 19.57
N LYS A 47 20.55 9.56 18.82
CA LYS A 47 20.48 9.89 17.39
C LYS A 47 19.87 8.76 16.57
N LEU A 48 20.32 7.51 16.79
CA LEU A 48 19.77 6.35 16.09
C LEU A 48 18.29 6.13 16.42
N ASP A 49 17.90 6.30 17.68
CA ASP A 49 16.50 6.18 18.09
C ASP A 49 15.63 7.27 17.46
N GLU A 50 16.13 8.50 17.32
CA GLU A 50 15.45 9.59 16.64
C GLU A 50 15.28 9.32 15.14
N GLU A 51 16.31 8.80 14.47
CA GLU A 51 16.23 8.37 13.07
C GLU A 51 15.17 7.27 12.87
N ILE A 52 15.15 6.25 13.72
CA ILE A 52 14.15 5.19 13.67
C ILE A 52 12.74 5.74 13.92
N ARG A 53 12.58 6.68 14.87
CA ARG A 53 11.29 7.29 15.19
C ARG A 53 10.78 8.16 14.04
N THR A 54 11.65 8.93 13.40
CA THR A 54 11.28 9.78 12.26
C THR A 54 10.86 8.94 11.06
N GLN A 55 11.59 7.86 10.75
CA GLN A 55 11.22 6.90 9.71
C GLN A 55 9.83 6.29 9.96
N LYS A 56 9.58 5.78 11.17
CA LYS A 56 8.28 5.19 11.54
C LYS A 56 7.13 6.19 11.50
N ARG A 57 7.38 7.46 11.82
CA ARG A 57 6.37 8.54 11.71
C ARG A 57 6.04 8.81 10.25
N ALA A 58 7.05 8.95 9.40
CA ALA A 58 6.87 9.16 7.96
C ALA A 58 6.10 7.99 7.31
N GLU A 59 6.43 6.75 7.64
CA GLU A 59 5.68 5.57 7.15
C GLU A 59 4.22 5.59 7.58
N ARG A 60 3.95 5.98 8.84
CA ARG A 60 2.57 6.08 9.36
C ARG A 60 1.80 7.18 8.64
N GLU A 61 2.41 8.34 8.45
CA GLU A 61 1.81 9.47 7.72
C GLU A 61 1.48 9.08 6.28
N GLN A 62 2.42 8.44 5.56
CA GLN A 62 2.18 7.93 4.21
C GLN A 62 1.04 6.90 4.17
N ARG A 63 0.96 6.03 5.18
CA ARG A 63 -0.14 5.05 5.27
C ARG A 63 -1.48 5.75 5.47
N LEU A 64 -1.55 6.71 6.38
CA LEU A 64 -2.77 7.49 6.63
C LEU A 64 -3.20 8.27 5.38
N GLU A 65 -2.26 8.86 4.64
CA GLU A 65 -2.56 9.53 3.38
C GLU A 65 -3.08 8.57 2.30
N LYS A 66 -2.48 7.38 2.18
CA LYS A 66 -2.97 6.34 1.27
C LYS A 66 -4.37 5.86 1.66
N GLU A 67 -4.64 5.70 2.95
CA GLU A 67 -5.97 5.33 3.47
C GLU A 67 -7.01 6.41 3.15
N LYS A 68 -6.70 7.70 3.40
CA LYS A 68 -7.55 8.83 3.01
C LYS A 68 -7.83 8.86 1.50
N LYS A 69 -6.79 8.75 0.67
CA LYS A 69 -6.93 8.67 -0.79
C LYS A 69 -7.80 7.48 -1.22
N LYS A 70 -7.68 6.34 -0.53
CA LYS A 70 -8.50 5.16 -0.79
C LYS A 70 -9.97 5.40 -0.41
N GLU A 71 -10.25 6.11 0.68
CA GLU A 71 -11.60 6.49 1.08
C GLU A 71 -12.22 7.48 0.10
N GLU A 72 -11.48 8.50 -0.32
CA GLU A 72 -11.91 9.45 -1.35
C GLU A 72 -12.16 8.74 -2.69
N ASN A 73 -11.27 7.82 -3.11
CA ASN A 73 -11.46 7.05 -4.33
C ASN A 73 -12.63 6.07 -4.22
N LYS A 74 -12.90 5.51 -3.05
CA LYS A 74 -14.11 4.72 -2.79
C LYS A 74 -15.36 5.59 -2.88
N ALA A 75 -15.33 6.82 -2.38
CA ALA A 75 -16.46 7.74 -2.48
C ALA A 75 -16.69 8.20 -3.93
N LYS A 76 -15.62 8.57 -4.64
CA LYS A 76 -15.66 9.00 -6.05
C LYS A 76 -15.99 7.85 -7.00
N GLY A 77 -15.47 6.65 -6.74
CA GLY A 77 -15.70 5.45 -7.53
C GLY A 77 -17.00 4.71 -7.20
N GLN A 78 -17.79 5.19 -6.23
CA GLN A 78 -19.14 4.68 -6.03
C GLN A 78 -20.02 5.15 -7.19
N GLN A 79 -20.18 4.27 -8.19
CA GLN A 79 -21.14 4.45 -9.26
C GLN A 79 -22.55 4.13 -8.73
N TYR A 80 -23.43 5.13 -8.71
CA TYR A 80 -24.82 4.95 -8.29
C TYR A 80 -25.74 4.77 -9.50
N GLN A 81 -26.75 3.90 -9.37
CA GLN A 81 -27.87 3.82 -10.30
C GLN A 81 -29.12 4.38 -9.63
N VAL A 82 -29.67 5.46 -10.19
CA VAL A 82 -30.91 6.06 -9.68
C VAL A 82 -32.10 5.19 -10.10
N ILE A 83 -32.77 4.57 -9.13
CA ILE A 83 -34.00 3.81 -9.37
C ILE A 83 -35.19 4.76 -9.15
N SER A 84 -35.67 5.40 -10.22
CA SER A 84 -36.80 6.33 -10.16
C SER A 84 -38.16 5.61 -10.08
N ASN A 85 -38.30 4.45 -10.72
CA ASN A 85 -39.56 3.75 -10.83
C ASN A 85 -39.82 2.78 -9.65
N THR A 86 -40.84 3.09 -8.84
CA THR A 86 -41.22 2.30 -7.66
C THR A 86 -41.75 0.90 -8.00
N SER A 87 -42.29 0.69 -9.21
CA SER A 87 -42.73 -0.64 -9.66
C SER A 87 -41.57 -1.61 -9.83
N LYS A 88 -40.36 -1.12 -10.17
CA LYS A 88 -39.16 -1.97 -10.26
C LYS A 88 -38.77 -2.52 -8.89
N LEU A 89 -38.78 -1.69 -7.86
CA LEU A 89 -38.48 -2.11 -6.48
C LEU A 89 -39.47 -3.18 -5.98
N LYS A 90 -40.76 -3.02 -6.30
CA LYS A 90 -41.80 -3.98 -5.90
C LYS A 90 -41.67 -5.34 -6.60
N LYS A 91 -41.07 -5.38 -7.79
CA LYS A 91 -40.86 -6.60 -8.59
C LYS A 91 -39.54 -7.32 -8.27
N MET A 92 -38.64 -6.69 -7.49
CA MET A 92 -37.35 -7.28 -7.15
C MET A 92 -37.46 -8.37 -6.08
N SER A 93 -36.59 -9.36 -6.17
CA SER A 93 -36.50 -10.41 -5.16
C SER A 93 -35.98 -9.87 -3.82
N LYS A 94 -36.33 -10.55 -2.73
CA LYS A 94 -35.88 -10.21 -1.36
C LYS A 94 -34.34 -10.13 -1.24
N LYS A 95 -33.60 -10.95 -2.01
CA LYS A 95 -32.13 -10.90 -2.03
C LYS A 95 -31.60 -9.63 -2.71
N GLN A 96 -32.22 -9.22 -3.82
CA GLN A 96 -31.84 -7.99 -4.53
C GLN A 96 -32.12 -6.74 -3.68
N LEU A 97 -33.26 -6.68 -3.00
CA LEU A 97 -33.59 -5.57 -2.10
C LEU A 97 -32.60 -5.42 -0.93
N LYS A 98 -32.00 -6.51 -0.45
CA LYS A 98 -30.95 -6.46 0.58
C LYS A 98 -29.62 -5.87 0.09
N MET A 99 -29.36 -5.89 -1.22
CA MET A 99 -28.12 -5.37 -1.81
C MET A 99 -28.21 -3.86 -2.11
N ILE A 100 -29.43 -3.30 -2.19
CA ILE A 100 -29.65 -1.88 -2.45
C ILE A 100 -29.37 -1.08 -1.17
N LYS A 101 -28.44 -0.12 -1.26
CA LYS A 101 -28.19 0.88 -0.20
C LYS A 101 -28.83 2.21 -0.61
N LYS A 102 -29.47 2.88 0.33
CA LYS A 102 -30.01 4.23 0.10
C LYS A 102 -28.87 5.25 0.20
N ALA A 103 -28.83 6.19 -0.73
CA ALA A 103 -27.90 7.31 -0.74
C ALA A 103 -28.64 8.56 -1.22
N ASP A 104 -28.32 9.70 -0.65
CA ASP A 104 -28.91 10.98 -1.05
C ASP A 104 -28.34 11.38 -2.43
N THR A 105 -29.21 11.45 -3.43
CA THR A 105 -28.86 11.75 -4.82
C THR A 105 -29.43 13.08 -5.30
N THR A 106 -29.83 13.95 -4.37
CA THR A 106 -30.41 15.27 -4.65
C THR A 106 -29.42 16.11 -5.49
N GLY A 107 -29.67 16.23 -6.79
CA GLY A 107 -28.82 16.96 -7.75
C GLY A 107 -27.97 16.11 -8.70
N VAL A 108 -27.94 14.78 -8.55
CA VAL A 108 -27.19 13.88 -9.46
C VAL A 108 -28.07 13.50 -10.66
N LYS A 109 -27.78 14.09 -11.82
CA LYS A 109 -28.34 13.62 -13.09
C LYS A 109 -27.72 12.25 -13.41
N PRO A 110 -28.49 11.20 -13.72
CA PRO A 110 -27.93 9.90 -14.05
C PRO A 110 -26.99 10.03 -15.26
N ASN A 111 -25.81 9.40 -15.19
CA ASN A 111 -24.80 9.40 -16.27
C ASN A 111 -25.20 8.58 -17.50
N HIS A 112 -26.45 8.13 -17.53
CA HIS A 112 -27.10 7.62 -18.73
C HIS A 112 -28.33 8.51 -18.94
N PRO A 113 -28.33 9.42 -19.93
CA PRO A 113 -29.60 9.86 -20.47
C PRO A 113 -30.33 8.59 -20.89
N SER A 114 -31.54 8.48 -20.36
CA SER A 114 -32.57 7.52 -20.73
C SER A 114 -32.21 6.51 -21.83
N MET A 115 -32.36 5.22 -21.52
CA MET A 115 -32.74 4.22 -22.54
C MET A 115 -33.97 4.62 -23.39
N ALA A 116 -34.65 5.73 -23.07
CA ALA A 116 -35.67 6.34 -23.91
C ALA A 116 -35.10 7.01 -25.18
N GLU A 117 -33.81 7.36 -25.23
CA GLU A 117 -33.17 7.87 -26.46
C GLU A 117 -32.64 6.71 -27.32
N ASP A 118 -32.14 5.63 -26.73
CA ASP A 118 -31.67 4.44 -27.46
C ASP A 118 -32.83 3.63 -28.07
N VAL A 119 -33.97 3.52 -27.38
CA VAL A 119 -35.18 2.87 -27.93
C VAL A 119 -35.81 3.71 -29.06
N ALA A 120 -35.64 5.04 -29.04
CA ALA A 120 -36.07 5.91 -30.13
C ALA A 120 -35.16 5.80 -31.36
N ARG A 121 -33.87 5.47 -31.16
CA ARG A 121 -32.91 5.18 -32.25
C ARG A 121 -33.16 3.80 -32.88
N ASP A 122 -33.43 2.77 -32.07
CA ASP A 122 -33.74 1.41 -32.56
C ASP A 122 -35.06 1.33 -33.36
N ALA A 123 -36.01 2.23 -33.12
CA ALA A 123 -37.24 2.32 -33.91
C ALA A 123 -37.04 3.05 -35.27
N SER A 124 -35.94 3.80 -35.41
CA SER A 124 -35.65 4.60 -36.60
C SER A 124 -34.74 3.89 -37.60
N ASP A 125 -33.96 2.89 -37.15
CA ASP A 125 -32.95 2.19 -37.97
C ASP A 125 -33.49 0.89 -38.61
N ALA A 126 -34.72 0.98 -39.10
CA ALA A 126 -35.38 -0.03 -39.91
C ALA A 126 -34.72 -0.17 -41.31
N GLY A 127 -33.46 -0.62 -41.36
CA GLY A 127 -32.95 -1.26 -42.58
C GLY A 127 -31.48 -1.14 -42.99
N LEU A 128 -30.52 -0.72 -42.15
CA LEU A 128 -29.10 -0.71 -42.57
C LEU A 128 -28.17 -1.41 -41.55
N ARG A 129 -27.48 -2.45 -42.01
CA ARG A 129 -26.44 -3.17 -41.26
C ARG A 129 -25.14 -2.37 -41.24
N VAL A 130 -24.66 -2.00 -40.05
CA VAL A 130 -23.27 -1.58 -39.84
C VAL A 130 -22.62 -2.54 -38.85
N VAL A 131 -21.62 -3.28 -39.32
CA VAL A 131 -20.79 -4.17 -38.50
C VAL A 131 -19.65 -3.35 -37.91
N TRP A 132 -19.64 -3.21 -36.58
CA TRP A 132 -18.50 -2.65 -35.85
C TRP A 132 -17.67 -3.81 -35.27
N VAL A 133 -16.47 -4.02 -35.82
CA VAL A 133 -15.44 -4.84 -35.15
C VAL A 133 -14.66 -3.90 -34.23
N THR A 134 -15.00 -3.91 -32.95
CA THR A 134 -14.17 -3.26 -31.92
C THR A 134 -12.92 -4.10 -31.69
N ALA A 135 -11.80 -3.70 -32.29
CA ALA A 135 -10.51 -4.22 -31.89
C ALA A 135 -10.17 -3.68 -30.48
N PRO A 136 -9.70 -4.53 -29.55
CA PRO A 136 -9.28 -4.09 -28.22
C PRO A 136 -8.07 -3.13 -28.30
N ALA A 137 -8.00 -2.18 -27.37
CA ALA A 137 -7.11 -1.01 -27.38
C ALA A 137 -5.60 -1.29 -27.60
N TRP A 138 -5.13 -2.52 -27.37
CA TRP A 138 -3.73 -2.91 -27.59
C TRP A 138 -3.34 -3.05 -29.07
N THR A 139 -4.31 -3.09 -29.99
CA THR A 139 -4.05 -3.17 -31.43
C THR A 139 -3.57 -1.85 -32.06
N PHE A 140 -3.98 -0.71 -31.50
CA PHE A 140 -3.56 0.60 -31.99
C PHE A 140 -2.15 1.01 -31.52
N ASP A 141 -1.72 0.56 -30.32
CA ASP A 141 -0.36 0.81 -29.83
C ASP A 141 0.71 0.02 -30.61
N ALA A 142 0.39 -1.21 -31.03
CA ALA A 142 1.28 -2.03 -31.86
C ALA A 142 1.53 -1.41 -33.25
N LEU A 143 0.51 -0.78 -33.84
CA LEU A 143 0.63 -0.11 -35.14
C LEU A 143 1.39 1.23 -35.06
N ARG A 144 1.35 1.89 -33.90
CA ARG A 144 2.04 3.17 -33.67
C ARG A 144 3.51 2.97 -33.29
N ALA A 145 3.87 1.86 -32.65
CA ALA A 145 5.26 1.49 -32.37
C ALA A 145 6.02 1.07 -33.64
N ALA A 146 5.35 0.46 -34.62
CA ALA A 146 5.96 0.00 -35.86
C ALA A 146 6.31 1.12 -36.86
N SER A 147 5.75 2.33 -36.71
CA SER A 147 6.01 3.47 -37.61
C SER A 147 7.14 4.41 -37.12
N ARG A 148 7.83 4.06 -36.04
CA ARG A 148 8.90 4.86 -35.42
C ARG A 148 10.23 4.12 -35.27
N LEU A 149 10.56 3.27 -36.23
CA LEU A 149 11.92 2.74 -36.38
C LEU A 149 12.66 3.57 -37.43
N PRO A 150 13.72 4.31 -37.08
CA PRO A 150 14.69 4.75 -38.08
C PRO A 150 15.44 3.52 -38.62
N MET A 151 15.30 3.30 -39.93
CA MET A 151 16.07 2.34 -40.71
C MET A 151 17.46 2.89 -41.04
N GLY A 152 18.50 2.12 -40.70
CA GLY A 152 19.85 2.14 -41.31
C GLY A 152 20.77 3.27 -40.83
N THR A 153 22.06 3.07 -40.58
CA THR A 153 23.01 2.13 -41.18
C THR A 153 24.23 1.91 -40.28
N ASP A 154 24.88 0.79 -40.56
CA ASP A 154 26.16 0.27 -40.08
C ASP A 154 27.28 1.27 -39.81
N ASP A 155 28.12 0.96 -38.81
CA ASP A 155 29.59 1.03 -38.82
C ASP A 155 30.05 0.52 -37.44
N ALA A 156 30.50 -0.73 -37.32
CA ALA A 156 31.92 -1.05 -37.39
C ALA A 156 32.75 -0.16 -36.45
N GLU A 157 33.05 -0.64 -35.24
CA GLU A 157 34.42 -0.56 -34.74
C GLU A 157 34.66 -1.50 -33.54
N TRP A 158 35.59 -2.40 -33.81
CA TRP A 158 36.25 -3.33 -32.93
C TRP A 158 37.32 -2.57 -32.11
N ARG A 159 37.59 -3.07 -30.89
CA ARG A 159 38.87 -3.10 -30.13
C ARG A 159 38.82 -2.41 -28.75
N PRO A 160 39.68 -2.84 -27.81
CA PRO A 160 39.90 -4.20 -27.30
C PRO A 160 39.54 -4.33 -25.81
#